data_AF-A0A955ZFP4-F1
#
_entry.id   AF-A0A955ZFP4-F1
#
_cell.length_a   1.000
_cell.length_b   1.000
_cell.length_c   1.000
_cell.angle_alpha   90.00
_cell.angle_beta   90.00
_cell.angle_gamma   90.00
#
_symmetry.space_group_name_H-M   'P 1'
#
loop_
_entity.id
_entity.type
_entity.pdbx_description
1 polymer ?
#
loop_
_entity_poly.entity_id
_entity_poly.type
_entity_poly.pdbx_seq_one_letter_code
_entity_poly.pdbx_strand_id
1 'polypeptide(L)'
;YRQMLQLTYAPKGAKWMPFAFHEMFFPITKPELAETWTALGVGRSVGGARVDLAYMLRARFSGSGETDHVAWLAVVLPVPEPKRARPRPARDDDRTPEHETHIEHGN
;
A
#
# COMPACT_ATOMS: atom_id res chain seq x y z
N TYR A 1 -3.91 3.68 16.23
CA TYR A 1 -3.03 3.44 15.09
C TYR A 1 -3.47 2.16 14.38
N ARG A 2 -3.26 2.08 13.07
CA ARG A 2 -3.60 0.92 12.24
C ARG A 2 -2.39 0.59 11.40
N GLN A 3 -1.93 -0.65 11.45
CA GLN A 3 -0.87 -1.15 10.59
C GLN A 3 -1.41 -2.31 9.79
N MET A 4 -1.17 -2.29 8.48
CA MET A 4 -1.70 -3.28 7.55
C MET A 4 -0.58 -3.74 6.63
N LEU A 5 -0.44 -5.05 6.49
CA LEU A 5 0.47 -5.69 5.56
C LEU A 5 -0.31 -6.69 4.73
N GLN A 6 -0.21 -6.58 3.41
CA GLN A 6 -0.73 -7.58 2.49
C GLN A 6 0.38 -8.02 1.55
N LEU A 7 0.66 -9.32 1.53
CA LEU A 7 1.55 -9.94 0.57
C LEU A 7 0.70 -10.67 -0.46
N THR A 8 0.79 -10.28 -1.73
CA THR A 8 0.10 -10.94 -2.84
C THR A 8 1.12 -11.50 -3.82
N TYR A 9 0.96 -12.75 -4.24
CA TYR A 9 1.71 -13.31 -5.35
C TYR A 9 0.86 -13.29 -6.62
N ALA A 10 1.29 -12.53 -7.63
CA ALA A 10 0.56 -12.32 -8.87
C ALA A 10 1.50 -12.33 -10.08
N PRO A 11 1.90 -13.50 -10.60
CA PRO A 11 2.71 -13.56 -11.80
C PRO A 11 1.93 -13.05 -13.02
N LYS A 12 2.66 -12.62 -14.06
CA LYS A 12 2.05 -12.07 -15.28
C LYS A 12 1.06 -13.08 -15.88
N GLY A 13 -0.18 -12.65 -16.08
CA GLY A 13 -1.26 -13.49 -16.63
C GLY A 13 -1.96 -14.39 -15.61
N ALA A 14 -1.61 -14.32 -14.32
CA ALA A 14 -2.31 -15.06 -13.28
C ALA A 14 -3.79 -14.65 -13.19
N LYS A 15 -4.67 -15.64 -13.27
CA LYS A 15 -6.12 -15.44 -13.05
C LYS A 15 -6.48 -15.45 -11.55
N TRP A 16 -5.70 -16.17 -10.76
CA TRP A 16 -5.87 -16.31 -9.32
C TRP A 16 -4.60 -15.87 -8.61
N MET A 17 -4.75 -15.08 -7.55
CA MET A 17 -3.67 -14.40 -6.86
C MET A 17 -3.76 -14.76 -5.36
N PRO A 18 -3.01 -15.76 -4.87
CA PRO A 18 -2.98 -16.04 -3.45
C PRO A 18 -2.41 -14.84 -2.68
N PHE A 19 -2.94 -14.60 -1.49
CA PHE A 19 -2.44 -13.55 -0.61
C PHE A 19 -2.49 -13.94 0.86
N ALA A 20 -1.60 -13.32 1.62
CA ALA A 20 -1.63 -13.27 3.07
C ALA A 20 -1.86 -11.82 3.50
N PHE A 21 -2.68 -11.66 4.51
CA PHE A 21 -3.06 -10.37 5.07
C PHE A 21 -2.85 -10.38 6.57
N HIS A 22 -2.28 -9.32 7.09
CA HIS A 22 -2.15 -9.10 8.53
C HIS A 22 -2.41 -7.63 8.83
N GLU A 23 -3.27 -7.39 9.80
CA GLU A 23 -3.60 -6.06 10.27
C GLU A 23 -3.59 -6.04 11.79
N MET A 24 -3.05 -4.97 12.34
CA MET A 24 -3.17 -4.65 13.75
C MET A 24 -3.86 -3.30 13.92
N PHE A 25 -4.92 -3.30 14.72
CA PHE A 25 -5.68 -2.12 15.09
C PHE A 25 -5.54 -1.86 16.58
N PHE A 26 -5.06 -0.68 16.93
CA PHE A 26 -4.84 -0.28 18.31
C PHE A 26 -5.40 1.12 18.55
N PRO A 27 -6.64 1.22 19.07
CA PRO A 27 -7.27 2.51 19.32
C PRO A 27 -6.58 3.25 20.48
N ILE A 28 -6.39 4.56 20.31
CA ILE A 28 -5.66 5.41 21.28
C ILE A 28 -6.50 5.61 22.55
N THR A 29 -7.81 5.76 22.40
CA THR A 29 -8.74 6.11 23.50
C THR A 29 -9.32 4.91 24.24
N LYS A 30 -9.19 3.70 23.67
CA LYS A 30 -9.81 2.48 24.21
C LYS A 30 -8.92 1.24 23.97
N PRO A 31 -7.71 1.16 24.54
CA PRO A 31 -6.75 0.09 24.24
C PRO A 31 -7.30 -1.33 24.38
N GLU A 32 -8.33 -1.52 25.20
CA GLU A 32 -9.07 -2.78 25.36
C GLU A 32 -9.75 -3.27 24.07
N LEU A 33 -9.96 -2.38 23.10
CA LEU A 33 -10.50 -2.70 21.77
C LEU A 33 -9.40 -2.96 20.74
N ALA A 34 -8.17 -3.20 21.17
CA ALA A 34 -7.11 -3.62 20.26
C ALA A 34 -7.46 -4.98 19.64
N GLU A 35 -7.26 -5.09 18.33
CA GLU A 35 -7.55 -6.29 17.57
C GLU A 35 -6.45 -6.56 16.56
N THR A 36 -6.18 -7.84 16.31
CA THR A 36 -5.31 -8.31 15.24
C THR A 36 -6.09 -9.20 14.29
N TRP A 37 -6.01 -8.92 12.99
CA TRP A 37 -6.68 -9.67 11.94
C TRP A 37 -5.63 -10.32 11.06
N THR A 38 -5.72 -11.63 10.86
CA THR A 38 -4.79 -12.39 10.01
C THR A 38 -5.60 -13.23 9.04
N ALA A 39 -5.33 -13.14 7.75
CA ALA A 39 -6.08 -13.90 6.76
C ALA A 39 -5.20 -14.52 5.68
N LEU A 40 -5.67 -15.65 5.17
CA LEU A 40 -5.17 -16.28 3.95
C LEU A 40 -6.31 -16.32 2.94
N GLY A 41 -6.03 -15.90 1.71
CA GLY A 41 -7.06 -15.78 0.71
C GLY A 41 -6.57 -15.92 -0.72
N VAL A 42 -7.54 -15.84 -1.63
CA VAL A 42 -7.32 -15.85 -3.06
C VAL A 42 -8.10 -14.71 -3.70
N GLY A 43 -7.39 -13.98 -4.56
CA GLY A 43 -7.96 -12.91 -5.37
C GLY A 43 -8.17 -13.32 -6.82
N ARG A 44 -9.15 -12.73 -7.49
CA ARG A 44 -9.38 -12.87 -8.94
C ARG A 44 -9.77 -11.55 -9.57
N SER A 45 -9.11 -11.20 -10.67
CA SER A 45 -9.52 -10.05 -11.49
C SER A 45 -10.79 -10.37 -12.28
N VAL A 46 -11.80 -9.50 -12.19
CA VAL A 46 -13.07 -9.57 -12.91
C VAL A 46 -13.44 -8.16 -13.37
N GLY A 47 -13.49 -7.94 -14.69
CA GLY A 47 -14.00 -6.68 -15.26
C GLY A 47 -13.28 -5.41 -14.79
N GLY A 48 -11.96 -5.47 -14.58
CA GLY A 48 -11.15 -4.34 -14.10
C GLY A 48 -11.11 -4.18 -12.58
N ALA A 49 -11.99 -4.85 -11.84
CA ALA A 49 -11.92 -4.99 -10.39
C ALA A 49 -11.19 -6.29 -9.99
N ARG A 50 -10.86 -6.43 -8.71
CA ARG A 50 -10.38 -7.67 -8.11
C ARG A 50 -11.32 -8.09 -6.98
N VAL A 51 -11.74 -9.34 -6.98
CA VAL A 51 -12.54 -9.95 -5.91
C VAL A 51 -11.62 -10.81 -5.06
N ASP A 52 -11.58 -10.54 -3.76
CA ASP A 52 -10.80 -11.28 -2.77
C ASP A 52 -11.71 -12.09 -1.85
N LEU A 53 -11.42 -13.37 -1.69
CA LEU A 53 -12.04 -14.24 -0.71
C LEU A 53 -10.96 -14.78 0.23
N ALA A 54 -11.17 -14.63 1.54
CA ALA A 54 -10.22 -15.10 2.54
C ALA A 54 -10.90 -15.74 3.75
N TYR A 55 -10.14 -16.60 4.40
CA TYR A 55 -10.42 -17.04 5.76
C TYR A 55 -9.58 -16.22 6.73
N MET A 56 -10.24 -15.58 7.69
CA MET A 56 -9.62 -14.63 8.61
C MET A 56 -9.76 -15.10 10.06
N LEU A 57 -8.65 -15.05 10.78
CA LEU A 57 -8.58 -15.11 12.23
C LEU A 57 -8.58 -13.69 12.76
N ARG A 58 -9.51 -13.38 13.65
CA ARG A 58 -9.51 -12.12 14.39
C ARG A 58 -9.28 -12.44 15.86
N ALA A 59 -8.28 -11.78 16.45
CA ALA A 59 -7.95 -11.90 17.86
C ALA A 59 -8.22 -10.56 18.54
N ARG A 60 -8.96 -10.58 19.65
CA ARG A 60 -9.26 -9.39 20.46
C ARG A 60 -8.42 -9.41 21.73
N PHE A 61 -7.75 -8.31 22.02
CA PHE A 61 -6.96 -8.16 23.25
C PHE A 61 -7.80 -7.70 24.44
N SER A 62 -9.13 -7.73 24.34
CA SER A 62 -10.09 -7.35 25.37
C SER A 62 -10.16 -8.40 26.50
N GLY A 63 -9.07 -8.60 27.24
CA GLY A 63 -9.02 -9.36 28.50
C GLY A 63 -9.23 -10.88 28.45
N SER A 64 -10.03 -11.41 27.51
CA SER A 64 -10.35 -12.83 27.37
C SER A 64 -9.49 -13.57 26.34
N GLY A 65 -8.75 -12.85 25.49
CA GLY A 65 -7.94 -13.46 24.42
C GLY A 65 -8.78 -14.17 23.35
N GLU A 66 -10.04 -13.76 23.19
CA GLU A 66 -10.97 -14.38 22.25
C GLU A 66 -10.44 -14.30 20.82
N THR A 67 -10.51 -15.44 20.14
CA THR A 67 -10.22 -15.58 18.72
C THR A 67 -11.48 -16.04 18.00
N ASP A 68 -11.87 -15.31 16.96
CA ASP A 68 -13.00 -15.67 16.11
C ASP A 68 -12.58 -15.84 14.65
N HIS A 69 -13.41 -16.57 13.91
CA HIS A 69 -13.15 -16.99 12.54
C HIS A 69 -14.17 -16.34 11.60
N VAL A 70 -13.69 -15.66 10.58
CA VAL A 70 -14.53 -14.87 9.68
C VAL A 70 -14.21 -15.22 8.23
N ALA A 71 -15.24 -15.46 7.43
CA ALA A 71 -15.11 -15.45 5.97
C ALA A 71 -15.13 -13.99 5.49
N TRP A 72 -14.04 -13.54 4.88
CA TRP A 72 -13.89 -12.19 4.39
C TRP A 72 -14.02 -12.15 2.87
N LEU A 73 -14.95 -11.32 2.38
CA LEU A 73 -15.15 -11.04 0.97
C LEU A 73 -14.91 -9.55 0.73
N ALA A 74 -14.02 -9.22 -0.21
CA ALA A 74 -13.72 -7.85 -0.59
C ALA A 74 -13.73 -7.65 -2.10
N VAL A 75 -14.12 -6.46 -2.53
CA VAL A 75 -14.01 -6.01 -3.92
C VAL A 75 -13.04 -4.83 -3.95
N VAL A 76 -11.89 -5.06 -4.56
CA VAL A 76 -10.83 -4.07 -4.76
C VAL A 76 -11.07 -3.40 -6.11
N LEU A 77 -11.35 -2.11 -6.08
CA LEU A 77 -11.56 -1.29 -7.26
C LEU A 77 -10.24 -0.67 -7.72
N PRO A 78 -10.04 -0.51 -9.03
CA PRO A 78 -8.90 0.23 -9.55
C PRO A 78 -9.03 1.70 -9.14
N VAL A 79 -7.99 2.23 -8.50
CA VAL A 79 -7.88 3.68 -8.26
C VAL A 79 -7.24 4.30 -9.50
N PRO A 80 -7.89 5.27 -10.16
CA PRO A 80 -7.29 5.96 -11.29
C PRO A 80 -5.96 6.60 -10.89
N GLU A 81 -4.92 6.46 -11.70
CA GLU A 81 -3.67 7.15 -11.44
C GLU A 81 -3.90 8.67 -11.44
N PRO A 82 -3.32 9.41 -10.47
CA PRO A 82 -3.35 10.86 -10.53
C PRO A 82 -2.67 11.30 -11.81
N LYS A 83 -3.35 12.13 -12.61
CA LYS A 83 -2.79 12.68 -13.86
C LYS A 83 -1.44 13.32 -13.51
N ARG A 84 -0.34 12.77 -14.04
CA ARG A 84 0.97 13.44 -13.95
C ARG A 84 0.79 14.85 -14.49
N ALA A 85 0.97 15.85 -13.64
CA ALA A 85 1.12 17.22 -14.11
C ALA A 85 2.26 17.20 -15.13
N ARG A 86 2.00 17.69 -16.36
CA ARG A 86 3.08 17.82 -17.35
C ARG A 86 4.18 18.67 -16.69
N PRO A 87 5.47 18.28 -16.82
CA PRO A 87 6.55 19.16 -16.42
C PRO A 87 6.29 20.53 -17.06
N ARG A 88 6.29 21.59 -16.25
CA ARG A 88 6.28 22.95 -16.79
C ARG A 88 7.53 23.03 -17.68
N PRO A 89 7.42 23.46 -18.95
CA PRO A 89 8.61 23.65 -19.77
C PRO A 89 9.58 24.55 -19.01
N ALA A 90 10.84 24.13 -18.92
CA ALA A 90 11.90 24.95 -18.34
C ALA A 90 11.87 26.30 -19.05
N ARG A 91 11.76 27.40 -18.29
CA ARG A 91 12.02 28.72 -18.86
C ARG A 91 13.52 28.80 -19.11
N ASP A 92 13.91 29.27 -20.28
CA ASP A 92 15.32 29.48 -20.65
C ASP A 92 16.06 30.44 -19.69
N ASP A 93 15.32 31.17 -18.85
CA ASP A 93 15.82 32.11 -17.85
C ASP A 93 16.56 31.44 -16.67
N ASP A 94 16.48 30.11 -16.53
CA ASP A 94 17.10 29.33 -15.44
C ASP A 94 18.55 28.90 -15.74
N ARG A 95 19.15 29.43 -16.82
CA ARG A 95 20.58 29.24 -17.11
C ARG A 95 21.40 30.11 -16.15
N THR A 96 21.90 29.50 -15.08
CA THR A 96 22.98 30.03 -14.25
C THR A 96 24.15 30.42 -15.18
N PRO A 97 24.68 31.66 -15.13
CA PRO A 97 25.83 32.01 -15.95
C PRO A 97 27.02 31.14 -15.53
N GLU A 98 27.61 30.47 -16.52
CA GLU A 98 28.78 29.63 -16.34
C GLU A 98 29.92 30.48 -15.77
N HIS A 99 30.49 30.02 -14.66
CA HIS A 99 31.60 30.68 -14.00
C HIS A 99 32.85 30.44 -14.85
N GLU A 100 33.17 31.36 -15.76
CA GLU A 100 34.45 31.37 -16.47
C GLU A 100 35.58 31.62 -15.46
N THR A 101 36.19 30.53 -14.96
CA THR A 101 37.49 30.61 -14.29
C THR A 101 38.58 30.87 -15.32
N HIS A 102 38.91 32.15 -15.50
CA HIS A 102 40.12 32.58 -16.19
C HIS A 102 41.30 32.38 -15.23
N ILE A 103 42.15 31.37 -15.47
CA ILE A 103 43.41 31.20 -14.75
C ILE A 103 44.47 32.03 -15.48
N GLU A 104 44.82 33.20 -14.94
CA GLU A 104 46.05 33.91 -15.30
C GLU A 104 47.26 33.15 -14.73
N HIS A 105 48.20 32.75 -15.59
CA HIS A 105 49.55 32.36 -15.16
C HIS A 105 50.43 33.61 -15.22
N GLY A 106 50.81 34.11 -14.04
CA GLY A 106 51.86 35.11 -13.87
C GLY A 106 53.24 34.45 -13.81
N ASN A 107 54.16 34.99 -14.64
CA ASN A 107 55.63 34.87 -14.71
C ASN A 107 56.37 33.86 -13.82
#